data_AF-A0A2J6X741-F1
#
_entry.id   AF-A0A2J6X741-F1
#
_cell.length_a   1.000
_cell.length_b   1.000
_cell.length_c   1.000
_cell.angle_alpha   90.00
_cell.angle_beta   90.00
_cell.angle_gamma   90.00
#
_symmetry.space_group_name_H-M   'P 1'
#
loop_
_entity.id
_entity.type
_entity.pdbx_description
1 polymer ?
#
loop_
_entity_poly.entity_id
_entity_poly.type
_entity_poly.pdbx_seq_one_letter_code
_entity_poly.pdbx_strand_id
1 'polypeptide(L)'
;MITEEYWKQKEKEFEYPDPNNPDYSMVEWDCYVFHGFGNPVPEERFRESVRKNLKTGKYEVYRHHWFKPGKWIEDPWDEVIFTSRSLEEAWKYAEQDRDRMLYGKQPGKKIYGVGHCKRCGRRLTDPKSIERGYGPKCWEKIKSEVDKNITLSKTGGE
;
A
#
# COMPACT_ATOMS: atom_id res chain seq x y z
N MET A 1 4.51 16.70 1.43
CA MET A 1 3.24 15.97 1.29
C MET A 1 2.99 15.78 -0.19
N ILE A 2 2.62 14.57 -0.61
CA ILE A 2 2.16 14.35 -1.99
C ILE A 2 0.82 15.08 -2.14
N THR A 3 0.62 15.80 -3.24
CA THR A 3 -0.57 16.62 -3.47
C THR A 3 -1.53 15.90 -4.43
N GLU A 4 -2.81 16.28 -4.40
CA GLU A 4 -3.80 15.84 -5.40
C GLU A 4 -3.36 16.12 -6.84
N GLU A 5 -2.70 17.26 -7.06
CA GLU A 5 -2.21 17.65 -8.39
C GLU A 5 -1.11 16.71 -8.90
N TYR A 6 -0.25 16.23 -7.99
CA TYR A 6 0.77 15.23 -8.32
C TYR A 6 0.11 13.93 -8.83
N TRP A 7 -0.91 13.44 -8.14
CA TRP A 7 -1.61 12.22 -8.54
C TRP A 7 -2.29 12.38 -9.89
N LYS A 8 -3.02 13.48 -10.12
CA LYS A 8 -3.65 13.76 -11.42
C LYS A 8 -2.64 13.83 -12.56
N GLN A 9 -1.48 14.44 -12.33
CA GLN A 9 -0.44 14.48 -13.35
C GLN A 9 0.12 13.08 -13.63
N LYS A 10 0.27 12.26 -12.60
CA LYS A 10 0.71 10.87 -12.75
C LYS A 10 -0.31 9.99 -13.46
N GLU A 11 -1.60 10.11 -13.16
CA GLU A 11 -2.64 9.33 -13.83
C GLU A 11 -2.62 9.52 -15.36
N LYS A 12 -2.29 10.73 -15.85
CA LYS A 12 -2.13 10.98 -17.30
C LYS A 12 -1.05 10.12 -17.94
N GLU A 13 0.00 9.76 -17.22
CA GLU A 13 1.07 8.89 -17.72
C GLU A 13 0.56 7.45 -17.92
N PHE A 14 -0.47 7.04 -17.18
CA PHE A 14 -1.08 5.71 -17.28
C PHE A 14 -2.13 5.59 -18.39
N GLU A 15 -2.43 6.66 -19.15
CA GLU A 15 -3.41 6.60 -20.25
C GLU A 15 -2.81 6.10 -21.57
N TYR A 16 -1.48 6.07 -21.70
CA TYR A 16 -0.83 5.61 -22.92
C TYR A 16 -0.85 4.08 -22.99
N PRO A 17 -1.36 3.45 -24.05
CA PRO A 17 -1.40 2.00 -24.19
C PRO A 17 0.00 1.41 -24.42
N ASP A 18 0.27 0.23 -23.85
CA ASP A 18 1.48 -0.53 -24.16
C ASP A 18 1.42 -1.05 -25.61
N PRO A 19 2.44 -0.78 -26.44
CA PRO A 19 2.52 -1.30 -27.80
C PRO A 19 2.39 -2.82 -27.93
N ASN A 20 2.80 -3.58 -26.91
CA ASN A 20 2.77 -5.04 -26.88
C ASN A 20 1.50 -5.59 -26.19
N ASN A 21 0.82 -4.78 -25.38
CA ASN A 21 -0.43 -5.13 -24.72
C ASN A 21 -1.36 -3.92 -24.59
N PRO A 22 -2.14 -3.59 -25.65
CA PRO A 22 -2.93 -2.35 -25.71
C PRO A 22 -4.04 -2.24 -24.67
N ASP A 23 -4.36 -3.35 -23.98
CA ASP A 23 -5.34 -3.38 -22.89
C ASP A 23 -4.79 -2.78 -21.60
N TYR A 24 -3.49 -2.49 -21.54
CA TYR A 24 -2.78 -2.00 -20.37
C TYR A 24 -1.98 -0.74 -20.68
N SER A 25 -1.75 0.05 -19.64
CA SER A 25 -0.87 1.21 -19.72
C SER A 25 0.55 0.80 -20.07
N MET A 26 1.23 1.60 -20.88
CA MET A 26 2.67 1.51 -21.16
C MET A 26 3.48 1.78 -19.89
N VAL A 27 2.98 2.70 -19.05
CA VAL A 27 3.60 3.01 -17.77
C VAL A 27 3.25 1.93 -16.75
N GLU A 28 4.29 1.47 -16.07
CA GLU A 28 4.25 0.54 -14.95
C GLU A 28 5.09 1.16 -13.84
N TRP A 29 4.53 1.25 -12.63
CA TRP A 29 5.23 1.83 -11.50
C TRP A 29 5.68 0.74 -10.54
N ASP A 30 6.97 0.43 -10.60
CA ASP A 30 7.59 -0.61 -9.79
C ASP A 30 7.72 -0.19 -8.32
N CYS A 31 7.19 -1.04 -7.45
CA CYS A 31 7.46 -1.08 -6.02
C CYS A 31 8.46 -2.23 -5.75
N TYR A 32 9.74 -1.95 -5.95
CA TYR A 32 10.78 -2.97 -5.89
C TYR A 32 11.23 -3.27 -4.45
N VAL A 33 11.37 -4.56 -4.14
CA VAL A 33 12.07 -5.05 -2.94
C VAL A 33 13.43 -5.60 -3.35
N PHE A 34 14.50 -4.82 -3.16
CA PHE A 34 15.86 -5.37 -3.22
C PHE A 34 16.31 -5.79 -1.82
N HIS A 35 16.22 -7.08 -1.51
CA HIS A 35 17.03 -7.62 -0.43
C HIS A 35 18.47 -7.72 -0.92
N GLY A 36 19.36 -6.87 -0.40
CA GLY A 36 20.79 -6.97 -0.64
C GLY A 36 21.31 -8.39 -0.41
N PHE A 37 22.34 -8.77 -1.16
CA PHE A 37 23.01 -10.06 -1.03
C PHE A 37 23.38 -10.32 0.44
N GLY A 38 22.77 -11.33 1.08
CA GLY A 38 23.06 -11.72 2.46
C GLY A 38 21.89 -11.66 3.44
N ASN A 39 20.73 -11.09 3.07
CA ASN A 39 19.55 -11.13 3.95
C ASN A 39 18.80 -12.48 3.84
N PRO A 40 18.61 -13.22 4.95
CA PRO A 40 18.06 -14.58 4.94
C PRO A 40 16.53 -14.59 4.94
N VAL A 41 15.89 -13.76 4.13
CA VAL A 41 14.44 -13.90 3.85
C VAL A 41 14.33 -14.54 2.48
N PRO A 42 14.46 -15.88 2.37
CA PRO A 42 14.71 -16.56 1.11
C PRO A 42 13.42 -17.05 0.48
N GLU A 43 12.27 -16.82 1.15
CA GLU A 43 11.07 -17.58 0.86
C GLU A 43 10.41 -17.11 -0.45
N GLU A 44 10.36 -15.80 -0.71
CA GLU A 44 9.78 -15.26 -1.96
C GLU A 44 10.47 -13.93 -2.34
N ARG A 45 11.24 -13.92 -3.44
CA ARG A 45 11.63 -12.66 -4.10
C ARG A 45 10.61 -12.40 -5.20
N PHE A 46 9.88 -11.32 -5.08
CA PHE A 46 8.95 -10.86 -6.08
C PHE A 46 9.15 -9.37 -6.33
N ARG A 47 8.76 -8.90 -7.50
CA ARG A 47 8.61 -7.47 -7.80
C ARG A 47 7.13 -7.16 -7.73
N GLU A 48 6.77 -6.06 -7.08
CA GLU A 48 5.42 -5.52 -7.21
C GLU A 48 5.43 -4.34 -8.17
N SER A 49 4.37 -4.21 -8.96
CA SER A 49 4.20 -3.06 -9.85
C SER A 49 2.75 -2.64 -9.93
N VAL A 50 2.51 -1.35 -10.14
CA VAL A 50 1.17 -0.80 -10.37
C VAL A 50 1.02 -0.50 -11.85
N ARG A 51 -0.07 -0.96 -12.44
CA ARG A 51 -0.37 -0.77 -13.86
C ARG A 51 -1.86 -0.51 -14.09
N LYS A 52 -2.22 0.28 -15.10
CA LYS A 52 -3.62 0.56 -15.41
C LYS A 52 -4.12 -0.41 -16.46
N ASN A 53 -5.23 -1.07 -16.17
CA ASN A 53 -6.03 -1.82 -17.13
C ASN A 53 -6.93 -0.83 -17.88
N LEU A 54 -6.62 -0.57 -19.14
CA LEU A 54 -7.32 0.39 -20.00
C LEU A 54 -8.71 -0.11 -20.42
N LYS A 55 -8.93 -1.43 -20.46
CA LYS A 55 -10.28 -1.99 -20.69
C LYS A 55 -11.24 -1.69 -19.55
N THR A 56 -10.77 -1.77 -18.31
CA THR A 56 -11.62 -1.61 -17.11
C THR A 56 -11.52 -0.23 -16.47
N GLY A 57 -10.50 0.55 -16.82
CA GLY A 57 -10.16 1.83 -16.21
C GLY A 57 -9.62 1.72 -14.78
N LYS A 58 -9.21 0.52 -14.35
CA LYS A 58 -8.73 0.25 -12.98
C LYS A 58 -7.22 0.15 -12.94
N TYR A 59 -6.62 0.51 -11.81
CA TYR A 59 -5.24 0.24 -11.47
C TYR A 59 -5.15 -1.12 -10.76
N GLU A 60 -4.26 -1.96 -11.25
CA GLU A 60 -3.98 -3.31 -10.77
C GLU A 60 -2.56 -3.35 -10.20
N VAL A 61 -2.40 -3.95 -9.02
CA VAL A 61 -1.10 -4.22 -8.42
C VAL A 61 -0.72 -5.64 -8.77
N TYR A 62 0.35 -5.78 -9.54
CA TYR A 62 0.93 -7.04 -9.98
C TYR A 62 2.01 -7.49 -9.02
N ARG A 63 2.05 -8.78 -8.73
CA ARG A 63 3.19 -9.45 -8.14
C ARG A 63 3.82 -10.37 -9.19
N HIS A 64 5.07 -10.09 -9.51
CA HIS A 64 5.87 -10.87 -10.46
C HIS A 64 6.68 -11.93 -9.71
N HIS A 65 6.36 -13.20 -9.94
CA HIS A 65 7.02 -14.34 -9.30
C HIS A 65 8.13 -14.89 -10.20
N TRP A 66 9.36 -14.44 -9.97
CA TRP A 66 10.54 -14.86 -10.74
C TRP A 66 11.45 -15.82 -9.98
N PHE A 67 11.26 -15.95 -8.67
CA PHE A 67 12.16 -16.67 -7.79
C PHE A 67 11.41 -17.58 -6.80
N LYS A 68 11.98 -18.77 -6.60
CA LYS A 68 11.75 -19.65 -5.44
C LYS A 68 13.00 -19.65 -4.57
N PRO A 69 12.97 -20.16 -3.33
CA PRO A 69 14.15 -20.20 -2.47
C PRO A 69 15.39 -20.75 -3.17
N GLY A 70 16.35 -19.87 -3.45
CA GLY A 70 17.62 -20.17 -4.11
C GLY A 70 17.56 -20.53 -5.60
N LYS A 71 16.42 -20.37 -6.30
CA LYS A 71 16.29 -20.76 -7.72
C LYS A 71 15.43 -19.77 -8.53
N TRP A 72 15.85 -19.52 -9.77
CA TRP A 72 15.01 -18.91 -10.79
C TRP A 72 13.86 -19.86 -11.14
N ILE A 73 12.69 -19.31 -11.43
CA ILE A 73 11.54 -20.06 -11.93
C ILE A 73 11.61 -20.05 -13.45
N GLU A 74 11.49 -21.23 -14.07
CA GLU A 74 11.53 -21.37 -15.54
C GLU A 74 10.30 -20.75 -16.22
N ASP A 75 9.16 -20.80 -15.55
CA ASP A 75 7.90 -20.21 -15.99
C ASP A 75 7.43 -19.15 -14.98
N PRO A 76 7.94 -17.91 -15.09
CA PRO A 76 7.51 -16.82 -14.23
C PRO A 76 6.05 -16.48 -14.50
N TRP A 77 5.32 -16.12 -13.44
CA TRP A 77 3.93 -15.69 -13.58
C TRP A 77 3.66 -14.41 -12.81
N ASP A 78 2.60 -13.74 -13.25
CA ASP A 78 2.11 -12.51 -12.66
C ASP A 78 0.77 -12.77 -11.97
N GLU A 79 0.61 -12.22 -10.77
CA GLU A 79 -0.64 -12.27 -10.01
C GLU A 79 -1.14 -10.86 -9.73
N VAL A 80 -2.42 -10.58 -10.02
CA VAL A 80 -3.07 -9.34 -9.56
C VAL A 80 -3.48 -9.52 -8.10
N ILE A 81 -2.77 -8.85 -7.19
CA ILE A 81 -2.99 -8.97 -5.74
C ILE A 81 -3.92 -7.88 -5.18
N PHE A 82 -4.12 -6.79 -5.95
CA PHE A 82 -5.02 -5.70 -5.58
C PHE A 82 -5.53 -4.95 -6.82
N THR A 83 -6.71 -4.36 -6.71
CA THR A 83 -7.30 -3.54 -7.77
C THR A 83 -8.05 -2.35 -7.17
N SER A 84 -7.85 -1.16 -7.74
CA SER A 84 -8.57 0.06 -7.38
C SER A 84 -8.90 0.91 -8.61
N ARG A 85 -9.84 1.86 -8.46
CA ARG A 85 -10.06 2.94 -9.44
C ARG A 85 -9.14 4.16 -9.22
N SER A 86 -8.40 4.20 -8.11
CA SER A 86 -7.50 5.29 -7.74
C SER A 86 -6.05 4.82 -7.85
N LEU A 87 -5.22 5.57 -8.58
CA LEU A 87 -3.78 5.32 -8.65
C LEU A 87 -3.14 5.41 -7.26
N GLU A 88 -3.55 6.41 -6.47
CA GLU A 88 -3.04 6.61 -5.12
C GLU A 88 -3.34 5.41 -4.21
N GLU A 89 -4.56 4.87 -4.27
CA GLU A 89 -4.93 3.71 -3.44
C GLU A 89 -4.13 2.46 -3.85
N ALA A 90 -4.00 2.20 -5.15
CA ALA A 90 -3.20 1.09 -5.66
C ALA A 90 -1.72 1.22 -5.26
N TRP A 91 -1.15 2.43 -5.35
CA TRP A 91 0.21 2.72 -4.93
C TRP A 91 0.41 2.52 -3.42
N LYS A 92 -0.48 3.08 -2.59
CA LYS A 92 -0.43 2.91 -1.12
C LYS A 92 -0.53 1.44 -0.72
N TYR A 93 -1.34 0.65 -1.43
CA TYR A 93 -1.40 -0.80 -1.21
C TYR A 93 -0.04 -1.44 -1.52
N ALA A 94 0.53 -1.18 -2.69
CA ALA A 94 1.83 -1.75 -3.10
C ALA A 94 2.95 -1.38 -2.12
N GLU A 95 2.99 -0.15 -1.62
CA GLU A 95 3.96 0.24 -0.59
C GLU A 95 3.76 -0.49 0.74
N GLN A 96 2.50 -0.68 1.17
CA GLN A 96 2.19 -1.40 2.40
C GLN A 96 2.49 -2.90 2.30
N ASP A 97 2.21 -3.50 1.15
CA ASP A 97 2.50 -4.91 0.91
C ASP A 97 4.00 -5.14 0.86
N ARG A 98 4.73 -4.31 0.09
CA ARG A 98 6.20 -4.21 0.13
C ARG A 98 6.73 -4.12 1.56
N ASP A 99 6.24 -3.17 2.36
CA ASP A 99 6.70 -2.97 3.74
C ASP A 99 6.35 -4.16 4.64
N ARG A 100 5.18 -4.79 4.44
CA ARG A 100 4.81 -6.01 5.13
C ARG A 100 5.79 -7.13 4.82
N MET A 101 6.26 -7.25 3.58
CA MET A 101 7.16 -8.34 3.20
C MET A 101 8.61 -8.05 3.59
N LEU A 102 9.05 -6.80 3.49
CA LEU A 102 10.37 -6.33 3.93
C LEU A 102 10.55 -6.41 5.45
N TYR A 103 9.54 -5.99 6.21
CA TYR A 103 9.65 -5.78 7.66
C TYR A 103 8.80 -6.76 8.49
N GLY A 104 7.97 -7.60 7.84
CA GLY A 104 7.02 -8.51 8.48
C GLY A 104 7.58 -9.82 9.06
N LYS A 105 8.88 -9.86 9.39
CA LYS A 105 9.40 -10.74 10.45
C LYS A 105 9.86 -9.96 11.70
N GLN A 106 9.38 -8.73 11.94
CA GLN A 106 9.41 -8.14 13.28
C GLN A 106 8.10 -8.46 14.03
N PRO A 107 8.11 -9.38 15.02
CA PRO A 107 6.94 -9.63 15.84
C PRO A 107 6.57 -8.34 16.61
N GLY A 108 5.44 -7.72 16.25
CA GLY A 108 4.85 -6.64 17.05
C GLY A 108 4.32 -5.41 16.30
N LYS A 109 4.63 -5.18 15.02
CA LYS A 109 4.10 -4.03 14.26
C LYS A 109 3.04 -4.47 13.24
N LYS A 110 1.77 -4.33 13.62
CA LYS A 110 0.62 -4.51 12.71
C LYS A 110 0.47 -3.25 11.84
N ILE A 111 0.60 -3.40 10.53
CA ILE A 111 0.30 -2.33 9.55
C ILE A 111 -1.21 -2.37 9.29
N TYR A 112 -1.90 -1.27 9.59
CA TYR A 112 -3.35 -1.12 9.42
C TYR A 112 -3.63 0.03 8.46
N GLY A 113 -4.27 -0.23 7.33
CA GLY A 113 -4.81 0.87 6.53
C GLY A 113 -5.14 0.57 5.08
N VAL A 114 -6.23 -0.16 4.84
CA VAL A 114 -7.42 0.35 4.11
C VAL A 114 -8.63 -0.44 4.65
N GLY A 115 -9.72 0.25 4.98
CA GLY A 115 -10.93 -0.40 5.52
C GLY A 115 -10.78 -1.09 6.89
N HIS A 116 -9.71 -0.82 7.66
CA HIS A 116 -9.47 -1.39 8.99
C HIS A 116 -8.96 -0.33 9.98
N CYS A 117 -9.36 -0.45 11.26
CA CYS A 117 -9.04 0.49 12.33
C CYS A 117 -7.54 0.50 12.62
N LYS A 118 -6.89 1.66 12.52
CA LYS A 118 -5.46 1.85 12.82
C LYS A 118 -5.04 1.54 14.26
N ARG A 119 -5.98 1.49 15.22
CA ARG A 119 -5.70 1.17 16.63
C ARG A 119 -5.89 -0.31 16.97
N CYS A 120 -6.95 -0.93 16.45
CA CYS A 120 -7.36 -2.27 16.89
C CYS A 120 -7.48 -3.30 15.76
N GLY A 121 -7.32 -2.89 14.51
CA GLY A 121 -7.34 -3.78 13.35
C GLY A 121 -8.70 -4.31 12.92
N ARG A 122 -9.79 -3.94 13.58
CA ARG A 122 -11.14 -4.35 13.15
C ARG A 122 -11.51 -3.68 11.83
N ARG A 123 -12.23 -4.41 10.99
CA ARG A 123 -12.79 -3.88 9.74
C ARG A 123 -13.70 -2.68 10.03
N LEU A 124 -13.53 -1.64 9.22
CA LEU A 124 -14.31 -0.41 9.21
C LEU A 124 -15.33 -0.53 8.09
N THR A 125 -16.60 -0.43 8.45
CA THR A 125 -17.73 -0.55 7.53
C THR A 125 -18.50 0.75 7.36
N ASP A 126 -18.28 1.71 8.25
CA ASP A 126 -18.92 3.02 8.22
C ASP A 126 -18.01 4.03 7.48
N PRO A 127 -18.55 4.84 6.54
CA PRO A 127 -17.78 5.81 5.76
C PRO A 127 -16.94 6.78 6.60
N LYS A 128 -17.50 7.35 7.68
CA LYS A 128 -16.76 8.27 8.57
C LYS A 128 -15.62 7.56 9.31
N SER A 129 -15.80 6.27 9.59
CA SER A 129 -14.78 5.41 10.20
C SER A 129 -13.65 5.09 9.23
N ILE A 130 -14.00 4.80 7.98
CA ILE A 130 -13.04 4.60 6.89
C ILE A 130 -12.24 5.88 6.66
N GLU A 131 -12.91 7.03 6.54
CA GLU A 131 -12.31 8.35 6.32
C GLU A 131 -11.27 8.70 7.40
N ARG A 132 -11.62 8.57 8.69
CA ARG A 132 -10.68 8.86 9.79
C ARG A 132 -9.66 7.74 10.06
N GLY A 133 -9.85 6.56 9.47
CA GLY A 133 -8.99 5.38 9.70
C GLY A 133 -9.11 4.74 11.09
N TYR A 134 -10.11 5.10 11.90
CA TYR A 134 -10.34 4.54 13.22
C TYR A 134 -11.82 4.17 13.42
N GLY A 135 -12.06 3.05 14.09
CA GLY A 135 -13.39 2.68 14.54
C GLY A 135 -13.91 3.66 15.61
N PRO A 136 -15.24 3.79 15.78
CA PRO A 136 -15.87 4.79 16.65
C PRO A 136 -15.30 4.82 18.06
N LYS A 137 -15.25 3.64 18.70
CA LYS A 137 -14.70 3.49 20.05
C LYS A 137 -13.21 3.80 20.15
N CYS A 138 -12.44 3.52 19.10
CA CYS A 138 -11.00 3.78 19.10
C CYS A 138 -10.70 5.27 18.95
N TRP A 139 -11.53 5.97 18.18
CA TRP A 139 -11.41 7.41 17.95
C TRP A 139 -11.76 8.25 19.17
N GLU A 140 -12.82 7.91 19.91
CA GLU A 140 -13.17 8.59 21.17
C GLU A 140 -12.02 8.54 22.17
N LYS A 141 -11.37 7.37 22.28
CA LYS A 141 -10.19 7.21 23.14
C LYS A 141 -9.03 8.08 22.69
N ILE A 142 -8.74 8.10 21.38
CA ILE A 142 -7.66 8.93 20.82
C ILE A 142 -7.94 10.42 21.07
N LYS A 143 -9.17 10.89 20.84
CA LYS A 143 -9.56 12.26 21.15
C LYS A 143 -9.28 12.60 22.61
N SER A 144 -9.75 11.78 23.55
CA SER A 144 -9.54 12.02 24.97
C SER A 144 -8.07 11.99 25.40
N GLU A 145 -7.24 11.16 24.75
CA GLU A 145 -5.79 11.10 24.97
C GLU A 145 -5.10 12.38 24.44
N VAL A 146 -5.51 12.86 23.27
CA VAL A 146 -5.00 14.11 22.68
C VAL A 146 -5.42 15.32 23.51
N ASP A 147 -6.68 15.39 23.92
CA ASP A 147 -7.21 16.49 24.72
C ASP A 147 -6.49 16.61 26.07
N LYS A 148 -6.23 15.48 26.74
CA LYS A 148 -5.45 15.43 28.00
C LYS A 148 -4.02 15.92 27.82
N ASN A 149 -3.34 15.51 26.73
CA ASN A 149 -1.98 15.94 26.44
C ASN A 149 -1.91 17.45 26.14
N ILE A 150 -2.94 18.00 25.50
CA ILE A 150 -3.06 19.46 25.28
C ILE A 150 -3.27 20.20 26.60
N THR A 151 -4.10 19.68 27.52
CA THR A 151 -4.32 20.31 28.83
C THR A 151 -3.07 20.29 29.72
N LEU A 152 -2.32 19.18 29.75
CA LEU A 152 -1.07 19.06 30.53
C LEU A 152 0.04 19.98 30.00
N SER A 153 0.10 20.20 28.68
CA SER A 153 1.08 21.12 28.08
C SER A 153 0.83 22.60 28.37
N LYS A 154 -0.36 22.96 28.88
CA LYS A 154 -0.74 24.35 29.23
C LYS A 154 -0.54 24.70 30.70
N THR A 155 -0.26 23.72 31.56
CA THR A 155 -0.08 23.92 33.01
C THR A 155 1.38 23.79 33.47
N GLY A 156 2.32 23.58 32.54
CA GLY A 156 3.75 23.38 32.82
C GLY A 156 4.65 24.58 32.50
N GLY A 157 4.08 25.78 32.42
CA GLY A 157 4.81 27.03 32.25
C GLY A 157 4.57 27.94 33.45
N GLU A 158 5.28 27.69 34.53
CA GLU A 158 5.57 28.67 35.59
C GLU A 158 7.08 28.93 35.61
#